data_AF-A0A2D8IX61-F1
#
_entry.id   AF-A0A2D8IX61-F1
#
_cell.length_a   1.000
_cell.length_b   1.000
_cell.length_c   1.000
_cell.angle_alpha   90.00
_cell.angle_beta   90.00
_cell.angle_gamma   90.00
#
_symmetry.space_group_name_H-M   'P 1'
#
loop_
_entity.id
_entity.type
_entity.pdbx_description
1 polymer ?
#
loop_
_entity_poly.entity_id
_entity_poly.type
_entity_poly.pdbx_seq_one_letter_code
_entity_poly.pdbx_strand_id
1 'polypeptide(L)'
;MFQWTSKYNIDQPTVDEEHRELFAMINRIGEDIAAGDDSVDELESALDALLDYARTHFADEEAIMQEQQVDPRHIKRQQMEHRSFFYEIEKLRSLTADEPMAERYEKLLTFVTNWLIFHTLRTDQQLGIQLRAIAAGSEPAQAFEQSETQALSAVLYRPMVEALVHLWSDAMERVHELEKQLAAGAGSSTEDASRLEST
;
A
#
# COMPACT_ATOMS: atom_id res chain seq x y z
N MET A 1 -7.36 0.76 9.22
CA MET A 1 -6.89 -0.61 8.92
C MET A 1 -7.45 -1.05 7.58
N PHE A 2 -6.64 -1.74 6.79
CA PHE A 2 -7.05 -2.31 5.52
C PHE A 2 -7.90 -3.56 5.74
N GLN A 3 -9.04 -3.66 5.05
CA GLN A 3 -9.88 -4.86 5.08
C GLN A 3 -9.82 -5.57 3.73
N TRP A 4 -9.28 -6.79 3.74
CA TRP A 4 -9.30 -7.64 2.55
C TRP A 4 -10.74 -7.94 2.14
N THR A 5 -11.02 -7.80 0.85
CA THR A 5 -12.29 -8.19 0.24
C THR A 5 -12.01 -8.91 -1.06
N SER A 6 -12.99 -9.65 -1.60
CA SER A 6 -12.80 -10.42 -2.84
C SER A 6 -12.43 -9.57 -4.07
N LYS A 7 -12.55 -8.24 -4.00
CA LYS A 7 -12.16 -7.32 -5.07
C LYS A 7 -10.64 -7.25 -5.32
N TYR A 8 -9.84 -7.75 -4.39
CA TYR A 8 -8.38 -7.82 -4.53
C TYR A 8 -7.90 -9.15 -5.10
N ASN A 9 -8.77 -10.18 -5.12
CA ASN A 9 -8.40 -11.48 -5.70
C ASN A 9 -8.19 -11.35 -7.21
N ILE A 10 -7.13 -11.96 -7.71
CA ILE A 10 -6.83 -12.07 -9.14
C ILE A 10 -7.20 -13.46 -9.71
N ASP A 11 -7.80 -14.32 -8.87
CA ASP A 11 -8.10 -15.73 -9.13
C ASP A 11 -6.86 -16.59 -9.36
N GLN A 12 -5.76 -16.25 -8.69
CA GLN A 12 -4.58 -17.10 -8.59
C GLN A 12 -4.28 -17.40 -7.12
N PRO A 13 -4.60 -18.60 -6.60
CA PRO A 13 -4.64 -18.87 -5.16
C PRO A 13 -3.37 -18.54 -4.40
N THR A 14 -2.20 -18.82 -4.99
CA THR A 14 -0.90 -18.51 -4.37
C THR A 14 -0.73 -16.99 -4.20
N VAL A 15 -0.96 -16.23 -5.27
CA VAL A 15 -0.83 -14.77 -5.27
C VAL A 15 -1.85 -14.11 -4.34
N ASP A 16 -3.11 -14.57 -4.37
CA ASP A 16 -4.16 -14.05 -3.50
C ASP A 16 -3.84 -14.25 -2.01
N GLU A 17 -3.16 -15.34 -1.65
CA GLU A 17 -2.72 -15.59 -0.27
C GLU A 17 -1.52 -14.71 0.11
N GLU A 18 -0.57 -14.52 -0.80
CA GLU A 18 0.55 -13.61 -0.61
C GLU A 18 0.09 -12.17 -0.39
N HIS A 19 -0.86 -11.68 -1.19
CA HIS A 19 -1.45 -10.36 -1.00
C HIS A 19 -2.12 -10.25 0.38
N ARG A 20 -2.88 -11.27 0.82
CA ARG A 20 -3.50 -11.26 2.15
C ARG A 20 -2.47 -11.12 3.26
N GLU A 21 -1.38 -11.87 3.19
CA GLU A 21 -0.33 -11.78 4.21
C GLU A 21 0.38 -10.42 4.16
N LEU A 22 0.68 -9.88 2.98
CA LEU A 22 1.24 -8.51 2.84
C LEU A 22 0.37 -7.46 3.54
N PHE A 23 -0.95 -7.48 3.28
CA PHE A 23 -1.87 -6.54 3.93
C PHE A 23 -2.05 -6.82 5.43
N ALA A 24 -1.95 -8.08 5.86
CA ALA A 24 -1.97 -8.43 7.28
C ALA A 24 -0.73 -7.89 8.00
N MET A 25 0.46 -8.02 7.40
CA MET A 25 1.70 -7.43 7.91
C MET A 25 1.60 -5.91 8.01
N ILE A 26 1.08 -5.23 6.98
CA ILE A 26 0.82 -3.78 7.01
C ILE A 26 -0.09 -3.39 8.18
N ASN A 27 -1.18 -4.14 8.38
CA ASN A 27 -2.11 -3.87 9.48
C ASN A 27 -1.44 -4.05 10.85
N ARG A 28 -0.66 -5.12 11.05
CA ARG A 28 0.09 -5.34 12.31
C ARG A 28 1.05 -4.18 12.60
N ILE A 29 1.85 -3.76 11.62
CA ILE A 29 2.76 -2.61 11.78
C ILE A 29 1.97 -1.33 12.11
N GLY A 30 0.83 -1.10 11.45
CA GLY A 30 -0.01 0.05 11.74
C GLY A 30 -0.68 0.01 13.12
N GLU A 31 -0.99 -1.18 13.63
CA GLU A 31 -1.52 -1.40 14.99
C GLU A 31 -0.46 -1.11 16.05
N ASP A 32 0.75 -1.62 15.84
CA ASP A 32 1.88 -1.39 16.75
C ASP A 32 2.11 0.11 16.90
N ILE A 33 2.26 0.84 15.77
CA ILE A 33 2.41 2.30 15.74
C ILE A 33 1.29 3.05 16.48
N ALA A 34 0.05 2.59 16.33
CA ALA A 34 -1.09 3.23 16.99
C ALA A 34 -1.14 2.97 18.50
N ALA A 35 -0.57 1.86 18.96
CA ALA A 35 -0.51 1.48 20.36
C ALA A 35 0.63 2.19 21.12
N GLY A 36 1.65 2.70 20.41
CA GLY A 36 2.86 3.24 21.01
C GLY A 36 3.71 2.17 21.71
N ASP A 37 3.52 0.90 21.31
CA ASP A 37 4.23 -0.29 21.81
C ASP A 37 5.48 -0.60 20.96
N ASP A 38 5.86 0.35 20.11
CA ASP A 38 6.83 0.21 19.05
C ASP A 38 8.18 0.78 19.49
N SER A 39 9.06 -0.11 19.95
CA SER A 39 10.47 0.24 19.99
C SER A 39 11.02 0.41 18.56
N VAL A 40 11.98 1.32 18.40
CA VAL A 40 12.55 1.67 17.08
C VAL A 40 13.05 0.43 16.32
N ASP A 41 13.68 -0.50 17.03
CA ASP A 41 14.26 -1.71 16.43
C ASP A 41 13.17 -2.70 15.96
N GLU A 42 12.01 -2.72 16.62
CA GLU A 42 10.89 -3.60 16.26
C GLU A 42 10.19 -3.11 14.99
N LEU A 43 9.98 -1.80 14.83
CA LEU A 43 9.41 -1.25 13.60
C LEU A 43 10.32 -1.44 12.39
N GLU A 44 11.63 -1.25 12.56
CA GLU A 44 12.58 -1.47 11.48
C GLU A 44 12.57 -2.93 11.03
N SER A 45 12.62 -3.85 12.00
CA SER A 45 12.58 -5.29 11.74
C SER A 45 11.28 -5.72 11.07
N ALA A 46 10.14 -5.15 11.48
CA ALA A 46 8.83 -5.47 10.89
C ALA A 46 8.72 -4.95 9.45
N LEU A 47 9.22 -3.74 9.18
CA LEU A 47 9.27 -3.20 7.83
C LEU A 47 10.20 -4.02 6.93
N ASP A 48 11.38 -4.42 7.41
CA ASP A 48 12.29 -5.27 6.63
C ASP A 48 11.68 -6.64 6.33
N ALA A 49 10.98 -7.25 7.30
CA ALA A 49 10.25 -8.49 7.07
C ALA A 49 9.16 -8.35 5.99
N LEU A 50 8.42 -7.24 6.00
CA LEU A 50 7.43 -6.91 4.97
C LEU A 50 8.09 -6.78 3.59
N LEU A 51 9.24 -6.10 3.49
CA LEU A 51 9.95 -5.90 2.23
C LEU A 51 10.56 -7.20 1.68
N ASP A 52 11.03 -8.08 2.56
CA ASP A 52 11.52 -9.40 2.18
C ASP A 52 10.39 -10.30 1.68
N TYR A 53 9.22 -10.24 2.31
CA TYR A 53 8.04 -10.96 1.85
C TYR A 53 7.56 -10.42 0.49
N ALA A 54 7.51 -9.10 0.32
CA ALA A 54 7.16 -8.47 -0.97
C ALA A 54 8.13 -8.89 -2.09
N ARG A 55 9.43 -9.04 -1.79
CA ARG A 55 10.41 -9.52 -2.77
C ARG A 55 10.11 -10.95 -3.23
N THR A 56 9.70 -11.81 -2.31
CA THR A 56 9.33 -13.20 -2.60
C THR A 56 8.08 -13.23 -3.48
N HIS A 57 7.03 -12.53 -3.05
CA HIS A 57 5.79 -12.37 -3.79
C HIS A 57 6.01 -11.89 -5.24
N PHE A 58 6.79 -10.83 -5.44
CA PHE A 58 7.10 -10.33 -6.79
C PHE A 58 7.86 -11.35 -7.64
N ALA A 59 8.75 -12.14 -7.03
CA ALA A 59 9.47 -13.19 -7.75
C ALA A 59 8.51 -14.31 -8.19
N ASP A 60 7.54 -14.67 -7.36
CA ASP A 60 6.53 -15.68 -7.64
C ASP A 60 5.58 -15.23 -8.76
N GLU A 61 5.11 -13.98 -8.73
CA GLU A 61 4.33 -13.40 -9.84
C GLU A 61 5.11 -13.38 -11.15
N GLU A 62 6.39 -12.97 -11.11
CA GLU A 62 7.26 -12.97 -12.28
C GLU A 62 7.48 -14.37 -12.85
N ALA A 63 7.65 -15.38 -11.99
CA ALA A 63 7.74 -16.77 -12.40
C ALA A 63 6.44 -17.24 -13.07
N ILE A 64 5.28 -16.97 -12.45
CA ILE A 64 3.96 -17.29 -12.99
C ILE A 64 3.78 -16.65 -14.38
N MET A 65 4.15 -15.37 -14.54
CA MET A 65 4.05 -14.69 -15.83
C MET A 65 4.88 -15.38 -16.93
N GLN A 66 6.09 -15.83 -16.61
CA GLN A 66 6.94 -16.55 -17.57
C GLN A 66 6.36 -17.93 -17.91
N GLU A 67 5.94 -18.68 -16.89
CA GLU A 67 5.38 -20.04 -17.05
C GLU A 67 4.10 -20.04 -17.88
N GLN A 68 3.23 -19.06 -17.67
CA GLN A 68 1.96 -18.92 -18.38
C GLN A 68 2.07 -18.17 -19.70
N GLN A 69 3.28 -17.81 -20.13
CA GLN A 69 3.56 -17.12 -21.38
C GLN A 69 2.78 -15.80 -21.53
N VAL A 70 2.64 -15.05 -20.43
CA VAL A 70 2.00 -13.73 -20.43
C VAL A 70 2.69 -12.80 -21.44
N ASP A 71 1.94 -11.86 -22.02
CA ASP A 71 2.49 -10.98 -23.05
C ASP A 71 3.71 -10.20 -22.52
N PRO A 72 4.83 -10.16 -23.28
CA PRO A 72 6.05 -9.48 -22.86
C PRO A 72 5.89 -8.00 -22.50
N ARG A 73 4.86 -7.32 -23.01
CA ARG A 73 4.55 -5.92 -22.68
C ARG A 73 4.13 -5.80 -21.21
N HIS A 74 3.29 -6.71 -20.73
CA HIS A 74 2.85 -6.72 -19.34
C HIS A 74 4.01 -7.09 -18.41
N ILE A 75 4.73 -8.16 -18.75
CA ILE A 75 5.90 -8.63 -17.99
C ILE A 75 6.89 -7.48 -17.76
N LYS A 76 7.29 -6.78 -18.83
CA LYS A 76 8.24 -5.66 -18.73
C LYS A 76 7.72 -4.53 -17.84
N ARG A 77 6.42 -4.23 -17.91
CA ARG A 77 5.78 -3.18 -17.11
C ARG A 77 5.78 -3.56 -15.63
N GLN A 78 5.23 -4.71 -15.27
CA GLN A 78 5.12 -5.16 -13.88
C GLN A 78 6.51 -5.32 -13.23
N GLN A 79 7.47 -5.93 -13.92
CA GLN A 79 8.86 -6.01 -13.43
C GLN A 79 9.51 -4.64 -13.20
N MET A 80 9.17 -3.63 -14.01
CA MET A 80 9.67 -2.27 -13.82
C MET A 80 9.02 -1.61 -12.59
N GLU A 81 7.73 -1.85 -12.37
CA GLU A 81 7.02 -1.40 -11.17
C GLU A 81 7.64 -2.01 -9.90
N HIS A 82 7.87 -3.33 -9.88
CA HIS A 82 8.53 -4.04 -8.77
C HIS A 82 9.92 -3.47 -8.44
N ARG A 83 10.75 -3.23 -9.46
CA ARG A 83 12.07 -2.62 -9.25
C ARG A 83 11.96 -1.18 -8.74
N SER A 84 11.00 -0.42 -9.27
CA SER A 84 10.79 0.97 -8.86
C SER A 84 10.30 1.07 -7.42
N PHE A 85 9.52 0.10 -6.95
CA PHE A 85 9.08 0.01 -5.56
C PHE A 85 10.26 0.04 -4.57
N PHE A 86 11.21 -0.89 -4.73
CA PHE A 86 12.40 -0.93 -3.87
C PHE A 86 13.29 0.30 -4.03
N TYR A 87 13.43 0.82 -5.25
CA TYR A 87 14.19 2.04 -5.49
C TYR A 87 13.61 3.25 -4.74
N GLU A 88 12.30 3.46 -4.79
CA GLU A 88 11.65 4.57 -4.09
C GLU A 88 11.70 4.41 -2.57
N ILE A 89 11.66 3.18 -2.03
CA ILE A 89 11.88 2.92 -0.60
C ILE A 89 13.28 3.34 -0.17
N GLU A 90 14.32 2.91 -0.88
CA GLU A 90 15.70 3.27 -0.56
C GLU A 90 15.94 4.78 -0.65
N LYS A 91 15.33 5.42 -1.64
CA LYS A 91 15.34 6.87 -1.78
C LYS A 91 14.61 7.56 -0.63
N LEU A 92 13.43 7.09 -0.24
CA LEU A 92 12.70 7.61 0.93
C LEU A 92 13.50 7.45 2.21
N ARG A 93 14.11 6.27 2.43
CA ARG A 93 15.00 5.99 3.57
C ARG A 93 16.17 6.97 3.64
N SER A 94 16.75 7.34 2.49
CA SER A 94 17.84 8.31 2.42
C SER A 94 17.38 9.75 2.66
N LEU A 95 16.22 10.15 2.11
CA LEU A 95 15.72 11.52 2.22
C LEU A 95 15.20 11.86 3.63
N THR A 96 14.77 10.84 4.37
CA THR A 96 14.19 10.97 5.71
C THR A 96 15.19 10.62 6.82
N ALA A 97 16.47 10.41 6.49
CA ALA A 97 17.48 9.94 7.44
C ALA A 97 17.69 10.88 8.64
N ASP A 98 17.51 12.19 8.44
CA ASP A 98 17.66 13.22 9.48
C ASP A 98 16.34 13.54 10.21
N GLU A 99 15.22 12.93 9.79
CA GLU A 99 13.92 13.14 10.42
C GLU A 99 13.77 12.30 11.70
N PRO A 100 12.88 12.69 12.63
CA PRO A 100 12.52 11.83 13.74
C PRO A 100 12.07 10.45 13.24
N MET A 101 12.57 9.39 13.88
CA MET A 101 12.36 8.01 13.41
C MET A 101 10.88 7.67 13.20
N ALA A 102 10.00 8.05 14.14
CA ALA A 102 8.56 7.81 14.01
C ALA A 102 7.97 8.41 12.72
N GLU A 103 8.36 9.65 12.37
CA GLU A 103 7.89 10.32 11.14
C GLU A 103 8.43 9.63 9.87
N ARG A 104 9.70 9.20 9.90
CA ARG A 104 10.33 8.43 8.83
C ARG A 104 9.59 7.12 8.58
N TYR A 105 9.25 6.37 9.63
CA TYR A 105 8.54 5.10 9.52
C TYR A 105 7.10 5.28 9.06
N GLU A 106 6.38 6.30 9.55
CA GLU A 106 5.03 6.60 9.08
C GLU A 106 5.02 6.90 7.57
N LYS A 107 6.00 7.67 7.07
CA LYS A 107 6.16 7.96 5.64
C LYS A 107 6.42 6.70 4.82
N LEU A 108 7.32 5.82 5.31
CA LEU A 108 7.63 4.55 4.64
C LEU A 108 6.42 3.63 4.60
N LEU A 109 5.74 3.42 5.73
CA LEU A 109 4.56 2.57 5.80
C LEU A 109 3.43 3.11 4.92
N THR A 110 3.22 4.43 4.91
CA THR A 110 2.25 5.08 4.03
C THR A 110 2.56 4.83 2.55
N PHE A 111 3.83 4.97 2.16
CA PHE A 111 4.26 4.69 0.79
C PHE A 111 4.00 3.23 0.42
N VAL A 112 4.47 2.29 1.24
CA VAL A 112 4.35 0.84 0.98
C VAL A 112 2.88 0.44 0.88
N THR A 113 2.06 0.90 1.82
CA THR A 113 0.62 0.62 1.85
C THR A 113 -0.06 1.12 0.57
N ASN A 114 0.14 2.38 0.22
CA ASN A 114 -0.48 2.96 -0.96
C ASN A 114 -0.02 2.26 -2.25
N TRP A 115 1.29 2.01 -2.37
CA TRP A 115 1.84 1.35 -3.55
C TRP A 115 1.23 -0.04 -3.73
N LEU A 116 1.19 -0.87 -2.67
CA LEU A 116 0.61 -2.22 -2.73
C LEU A 116 -0.87 -2.18 -3.08
N ILE A 117 -1.66 -1.27 -2.47
CA ILE A 117 -3.09 -1.12 -2.81
C ILE A 117 -3.27 -0.84 -4.31
N PHE A 118 -2.53 0.13 -4.86
CA PHE A 118 -2.68 0.51 -6.27
C PHE A 118 -2.14 -0.55 -7.22
N HIS A 119 -1.05 -1.22 -6.88
CA HIS A 119 -0.48 -2.28 -7.68
C HIS A 119 -1.45 -3.47 -7.76
N THR A 120 -1.93 -3.95 -6.61
CA THR A 120 -2.90 -5.05 -6.53
C THR A 120 -4.19 -4.73 -7.27
N LEU A 121 -4.75 -3.52 -7.12
CA LEU A 121 -6.01 -3.15 -7.77
C LEU A 121 -5.90 -2.90 -9.28
N ARG A 122 -4.68 -2.76 -9.81
CA ARG A 122 -4.47 -2.40 -11.22
C ARG A 122 -3.63 -3.44 -11.95
N THR A 123 -2.35 -3.52 -11.63
CA THR A 123 -1.39 -4.34 -12.38
C THR A 123 -1.68 -5.82 -12.16
N ASP A 124 -1.90 -6.24 -10.91
CA ASP A 124 -2.15 -7.66 -10.60
C ASP A 124 -3.54 -8.10 -11.10
N GLN A 125 -4.53 -7.21 -11.03
CA GLN A 125 -5.84 -7.46 -11.66
C GLN A 125 -5.72 -7.65 -13.18
N GLN A 126 -4.89 -6.86 -13.86
CA GLN A 126 -4.61 -7.06 -15.29
C GLN A 126 -3.89 -8.38 -15.55
N LEU A 127 -2.98 -8.81 -14.67
CA LEU A 127 -2.37 -10.13 -14.72
C LEU A 127 -3.44 -11.21 -14.61
N GLY A 128 -4.32 -11.16 -13.60
CA GLY A 128 -5.42 -12.12 -13.42
C GLY A 128 -6.34 -12.22 -14.64
N ILE A 129 -6.68 -11.10 -15.28
CA ILE A 129 -7.47 -11.09 -16.53
C ILE A 129 -6.73 -11.84 -17.64
N GLN A 130 -5.43 -11.59 -17.79
CA GLN A 130 -4.61 -12.27 -18.80
C GLN A 130 -4.52 -13.78 -18.53
N LEU A 131 -4.23 -14.18 -17.29
CA LEU A 131 -4.13 -15.59 -16.89
C LEU A 131 -5.42 -16.35 -17.20
N ARG A 132 -6.59 -15.79 -16.86
CA ARG A 132 -7.88 -16.40 -17.20
C ARG A 132 -8.12 -16.50 -18.69
N ALA A 133 -7.78 -15.46 -19.46
CA ALA A 133 -7.96 -15.45 -20.91
C ALA A 133 -7.05 -16.48 -21.60
N ILE A 134 -5.79 -16.59 -21.17
CA ILE A 134 -4.81 -17.58 -21.66
C ILE A 134 -5.28 -18.99 -21.33
N ALA A 135 -5.72 -19.23 -20.08
CA ALA A 135 -6.28 -20.53 -19.68
C ALA A 135 -7.54 -20.92 -20.49
N ALA A 136 -8.31 -19.93 -20.96
CA ALA A 136 -9.44 -20.13 -21.86
C ALA A 136 -9.06 -20.31 -23.34
N GLY A 137 -7.76 -20.33 -23.67
CA GLY A 137 -7.23 -20.55 -25.01
C GLY A 137 -6.99 -19.29 -25.85
N SER A 138 -7.00 -18.10 -25.24
CA SER A 138 -6.64 -16.86 -25.95
C SER A 138 -5.12 -16.77 -26.12
N GLU A 139 -4.69 -16.23 -27.26
CA GLU A 139 -3.27 -15.89 -27.46
C GLU A 139 -2.83 -14.79 -26.48
N PRO A 140 -1.60 -14.82 -25.95
CA PRO A 140 -1.13 -13.84 -24.95
C PRO A 140 -1.32 -12.38 -25.36
N ALA A 141 -1.08 -12.07 -26.64
CA ALA A 141 -1.26 -10.71 -27.17
C ALA A 141 -2.73 -10.25 -27.12
N GLN A 142 -3.68 -11.15 -27.35
CA GLN A 142 -5.12 -10.84 -27.26
C GLN A 142 -5.55 -10.69 -25.81
N ALA A 143 -5.05 -11.57 -24.92
CA ALA A 143 -5.27 -11.49 -23.49
C ALA A 143 -4.79 -10.14 -22.93
N PHE A 144 -3.64 -9.65 -23.38
CA PHE A 144 -3.11 -8.32 -23.03
C PHE A 144 -4.07 -7.20 -23.45
N GLU A 145 -4.47 -7.13 -24.73
CA GLU A 145 -5.38 -6.08 -25.22
C GLU A 145 -6.73 -6.10 -24.48
N GLN A 146 -7.24 -7.30 -24.17
CA GLN A 146 -8.44 -7.47 -23.36
C GLN A 146 -8.25 -6.90 -21.96
N SER A 147 -7.12 -7.18 -21.31
CA SER A 147 -6.83 -6.68 -19.96
C SER A 147 -6.72 -5.15 -19.93
N GLU A 148 -6.11 -4.52 -20.94
CA GLU A 148 -6.01 -3.06 -21.03
C GLU A 148 -7.40 -2.42 -21.24
N THR A 149 -8.25 -3.06 -22.04
CA THR A 149 -9.62 -2.58 -22.31
C THR A 149 -10.54 -2.74 -21.10
N GLN A 150 -10.50 -3.90 -20.44
CA GLN A 150 -11.28 -4.16 -19.22
C GLN A 150 -10.77 -3.34 -18.03
N ALA A 151 -9.47 -3.01 -18.00
CA ALA A 151 -8.90 -2.12 -17.01
C ALA A 151 -9.38 -0.67 -17.13
N LEU A 152 -9.82 -0.25 -18.33
CA LEU A 152 -10.48 1.03 -18.54
C LEU A 152 -11.96 1.05 -18.10
N SER A 153 -12.49 -0.06 -17.58
CA SER A 153 -13.88 -0.12 -17.10
C SER A 153 -14.02 0.37 -15.66
N ALA A 154 -15.22 0.84 -15.30
CA ALA A 154 -15.58 1.28 -13.95
C ALA A 154 -15.27 0.26 -12.84
N VAL A 155 -15.01 -1.01 -13.19
CA VAL A 155 -14.70 -2.09 -12.25
C VAL A 155 -13.32 -1.95 -11.62
N LEU A 156 -12.30 -1.43 -12.33
CA LEU A 156 -10.97 -1.18 -11.73
C LEU A 156 -10.83 0.23 -11.17
N TYR A 157 -11.43 1.24 -11.82
CA TYR A 157 -11.37 2.61 -11.32
C TYR A 157 -12.19 2.83 -10.05
N ARG A 158 -13.34 2.15 -9.89
CA ARG A 158 -14.19 2.35 -8.71
C ARG A 158 -13.49 1.97 -7.40
N PRO A 159 -12.86 0.78 -7.26
CA PRO A 159 -12.07 0.45 -6.07
C PRO A 159 -10.90 1.41 -5.83
N MET A 160 -10.23 1.88 -6.89
CA MET A 160 -9.16 2.87 -6.77
C MET A 160 -9.67 4.24 -6.30
N VAL A 161 -10.81 4.70 -6.84
CA VAL A 161 -11.47 5.94 -6.43
C VAL A 161 -12.00 5.81 -5.01
N GLU A 162 -12.59 4.67 -4.64
CA GLU A 162 -12.98 4.37 -3.27
C GLU A 162 -11.76 4.42 -2.35
N ALA A 163 -10.64 3.78 -2.70
CA ALA A 163 -9.40 3.82 -1.92
C ALA A 163 -8.90 5.27 -1.76
N LEU A 164 -8.89 6.07 -2.82
CA LEU A 164 -8.53 7.48 -2.76
C LEU A 164 -9.48 8.29 -1.86
N VAL A 165 -10.78 8.03 -1.93
CA VAL A 165 -11.78 8.68 -1.06
C VAL A 165 -11.58 8.29 0.40
N HIS A 166 -11.31 7.02 0.70
CA HIS A 166 -11.01 6.57 2.07
C HIS A 166 -9.71 7.20 2.58
N LEU A 167 -8.62 7.17 1.80
CA LEU A 167 -7.35 7.80 2.16
C LEU A 167 -7.52 9.31 2.43
N TRP A 168 -8.31 10.01 1.61
CA TRP A 168 -8.60 11.42 1.84
C TRP A 168 -9.46 11.63 3.08
N SER A 169 -10.45 10.76 3.33
CA SER A 169 -11.31 10.86 4.51
C SER A 169 -10.53 10.64 5.80
N ASP A 170 -9.68 9.61 5.85
CA ASP A 170 -8.78 9.33 6.97
C ASP A 170 -7.81 10.50 7.23
N ALA A 171 -7.24 11.08 6.17
CA ALA A 171 -6.38 12.24 6.28
C ALA A 171 -7.12 13.47 6.83
N MET A 172 -8.36 13.70 6.37
CA MET A 172 -9.20 14.80 6.86
C MET A 172 -9.60 14.63 8.32
N GLU A 173 -9.92 13.41 8.76
CA GLU A 173 -10.22 13.12 10.16
C GLU A 173 -9.01 13.42 11.07
N ARG A 174 -7.80 13.04 10.65
CA ARG A 174 -6.56 13.36 11.38
C ARG A 174 -6.33 14.86 11.49
N VAL A 175 -6.53 15.62 10.40
CA VAL A 175 -6.42 17.08 10.43
C VAL A 175 -7.43 17.69 11.41
N HIS A 176 -8.67 17.22 11.37
CA HIS A 176 -9.72 17.72 12.26
C HIS A 176 -9.43 17.42 13.74
N GLU A 177 -8.87 16.25 14.04
CA GLU A 177 -8.48 15.90 15.40
C GLU A 177 -7.31 16.75 15.91
N LEU A 178 -6.31 17.03 15.05
CA LEU A 178 -5.23 17.96 15.37
C LEU A 178 -5.75 19.38 15.64
N GLU A 179 -6.71 19.87 14.86
CA GLU A 179 -7.35 21.17 15.09
C GLU A 179 -8.05 21.23 16.46
N LYS A 180 -8.75 20.16 16.86
CA LYS A 180 -9.37 20.07 18.19
C LYS A 180 -8.34 20.08 19.30
N GLN A 181 -7.25 19.33 19.15
CA GLN A 181 -6.18 19.27 20.16
C GLN A 181 -5.48 20.63 20.31
N LEU A 182 -5.19 21.31 19.20
CA LEU A 182 -4.65 22.68 19.21
C LEU A 182 -5.61 23.66 19.90
N ALA A 183 -6.91 23.59 19.60
CA ALA A 183 -7.92 24.43 20.23
C ALA A 183 -8.05 24.15 21.75
N ALA A 184 -7.99 22.88 22.17
CA ALA A 184 -8.03 22.48 23.57
C ALA A 184 -6.77 22.92 24.35
N GLY A 185 -5.59 22.77 23.75
CA GLY A 185 -4.31 23.19 24.36
C GLY A 185 -4.16 24.72 24.43
N ALA A 186 -4.71 25.45 23.46
CA ALA A 186 -4.77 26.91 23.49
C ALA A 186 -5.69 27.42 24.61
N GLY A 187 -6.83 26.76 24.84
CA GLY A 187 -7.78 27.10 25.92
C GLY A 187 -7.19 26.89 27.33
N SER A 188 -6.46 25.80 27.56
CA SER A 188 -5.85 25.53 28.87
C SER A 188 -4.69 26.48 29.20
N SER A 189 -3.93 26.92 28.19
CA SER A 189 -2.82 27.87 28.38
C SER A 189 -3.32 29.28 28.72
N THR A 190 -4.49 29.68 28.20
CA THR A 190 -5.09 30.99 28.52
C THR A 190 -5.69 31.05 29.93
N GLU A 191 -6.23 29.95 30.46
CA GLU A 191 -6.72 29.90 31.84
C GLU A 191 -5.58 29.94 32.86
N ASP A 192 -4.46 29.27 32.60
CA ASP A 192 -3.31 29.24 33.53
C ASP A 192 -2.58 30.60 33.59
N ALA A 193 -2.50 31.32 32.46
CA ALA A 193 -1.97 32.69 32.41
C ALA A 193 -2.85 33.68 33.20
N SER A 194 -4.18 33.55 33.15
CA SER A 194 -5.11 34.42 33.90
C SER A 194 -5.06 34.20 35.42
N ARG A 195 -4.62 33.01 35.86
CA ARG A 195 -4.54 32.63 37.26
C ARG A 195 -3.24 33.11 37.93
N LEU A 196 -2.17 33.28 37.16
CA LEU A 196 -0.88 33.82 37.61
C LEU A 196 -0.87 35.35 37.73
N GLU A 197 -1.73 36.07 37.00
CA GLU A 197 -1.88 37.54 37.12
C GLU A 197 -2.80 37.97 38.28
N SER A 198 -3.42 37.03 38.98
CA SER A 198 -4.41 37.29 40.06
C SER A 198 -3.85 37.12 41.50
N THR A 199 -2.54 36.95 41.67
CA THR A 199 -1.84 36.88 42.97
C THR A 199 -0.78 37.96 43.11
#